data_AF-A0A1C6CTN2-F1
#
_entry.id   AF-A0A1C6CTN2-F1
#
_cell.length_a   1.000
_cell.length_b   1.000
_cell.length_c   1.000
_cell.angle_alpha   90.00
_cell.angle_beta   90.00
_cell.angle_gamma   90.00
#
_symmetry.space_group_name_H-M   'P 1'
#
loop_
_entity.id
_entity.type
_entity.pdbx_description
1 polymer ?
#
loop_
_entity_poly.entity_id
_entity_poly.type
_entity_poly.pdbx_seq_one_letter_code
_entity_poly.pdbx_strand_id
1 'polypeptide(L)'
;MYDIKLNDEQVNSIIEAIKGLGGNLKWDLIFYGLIPIISIAVTTYISIKINKKQLQLQFELQNNELKSQLKIQQIALKKEVKVRALLDGKNAVLNSCRSIALLDISFNEMIRGIISTDELYNKMKEVEEEVRKNCIIINNTNCLVTDYQIKFDYILDLFKRITNSIYYNYCFPESEIPEMFRDTIIDKKDNKLIFSYFYECINNGPDIMEDIEKEISKTIESIV
;
A
#
# COMPACT_ATOMS: atom_id res chain seq x y z
N MET A 1 -53.95 7.24 -1.33
CA MET A 1 -54.17 8.44 -2.17
C MET A 1 -55.55 8.27 -2.78
N TYR A 2 -56.55 8.99 -2.27
CA TYR A 2 -57.93 8.85 -2.78
C TYR A 2 -58.03 9.62 -4.09
N ASP A 3 -58.26 8.89 -5.18
CA ASP A 3 -58.42 9.46 -6.51
C ASP A 3 -59.88 9.92 -6.65
N ILE A 4 -60.18 11.13 -6.16
CA ILE A 4 -61.51 11.74 -6.30
C ILE A 4 -61.58 12.31 -7.73
N LYS A 5 -62.12 11.53 -8.67
CA LYS A 5 -62.54 12.03 -9.99
C LYS A 5 -64.00 12.47 -9.89
N LEU A 6 -64.22 13.78 -9.81
CA LEU A 6 -65.56 14.36 -9.96
C LEU A 6 -66.03 14.16 -11.40
N ASN A 7 -67.28 13.75 -11.60
CA ASN A 7 -67.89 13.67 -12.93
C ASN A 7 -68.37 15.06 -13.41
N ASP A 8 -68.59 15.23 -14.71
CA ASP A 8 -68.95 16.52 -15.31
C ASP A 8 -70.27 17.10 -14.76
N GLU A 9 -71.22 16.26 -14.35
CA GLU A 9 -72.47 16.69 -13.71
C GLU A 9 -72.24 17.25 -12.30
N GLN A 10 -71.35 16.65 -11.52
CA GLN A 10 -70.98 17.14 -10.18
C GLN A 10 -70.26 18.47 -10.26
N VAL A 11 -69.36 18.64 -11.24
CA VAL A 11 -68.69 19.92 -11.50
C VAL A 11 -69.71 20.98 -11.91
N ASN A 12 -70.64 20.67 -12.80
CA ASN A 12 -71.69 21.60 -13.24
C ASN A 12 -72.66 21.97 -12.12
N SER A 13 -73.02 21.02 -11.25
CA SER A 13 -73.86 21.28 -10.07
C SER A 13 -73.18 22.21 -9.06
N ILE A 14 -71.87 22.04 -8.82
CA ILE A 14 -71.09 22.95 -7.98
C ILE A 14 -71.02 24.35 -8.61
N ILE A 15 -70.83 24.44 -9.93
CA ILE A 15 -70.80 25.72 -10.66
C ILE A 15 -72.15 26.45 -10.58
N GLU A 16 -73.28 25.76 -10.71
CA GLU A 16 -74.60 26.37 -10.55
C GLU A 16 -74.88 26.81 -9.10
N ALA A 17 -74.50 26.00 -8.11
CA ALA A 17 -74.62 26.36 -6.70
C ALA A 17 -73.80 27.62 -6.36
N ILE A 18 -72.60 27.76 -6.93
CA ILE A 18 -71.78 28.97 -6.79
C ILE A 18 -72.43 30.15 -7.51
N LYS A 19 -73.00 29.96 -8.70
CA LYS A 19 -73.71 31.01 -9.45
C LYS A 19 -74.97 31.52 -8.74
N GLY A 20 -75.63 30.70 -7.93
CA GLY A 20 -76.81 31.05 -7.13
C GLY A 20 -76.54 31.92 -5.90
N LEU A 21 -75.29 32.06 -5.45
CA LEU A 21 -74.93 32.85 -4.28
C LEU A 21 -74.90 34.37 -4.58
N GLY A 22 -75.53 35.18 -3.72
CA GLY A 22 -75.56 36.65 -3.85
C GLY A 22 -74.21 37.32 -3.58
N GLY A 23 -74.06 38.56 -4.07
CA GLY A 23 -72.83 39.35 -4.19
C GLY A 23 -71.74 39.14 -3.12
N ASN A 24 -72.06 39.28 -1.83
CA ASN A 24 -71.06 39.15 -0.76
C ASN A 24 -70.63 37.69 -0.49
N LEU A 25 -71.55 36.71 -0.52
CA LEU A 25 -71.23 35.31 -0.22
C LEU A 25 -70.32 34.66 -1.27
N LYS A 26 -70.41 35.08 -2.54
CA LYS A 26 -69.49 34.65 -3.62
C LYS A 26 -68.08 35.15 -3.38
N TRP A 27 -67.94 36.43 -3.03
CA TRP A 27 -66.64 37.01 -2.72
C TRP A 27 -66.07 36.41 -1.45
N ASP A 28 -66.89 36.13 -0.44
CA ASP A 28 -66.45 35.45 0.78
C ASP A 28 -65.93 34.03 0.50
N LEU A 29 -66.61 33.26 -0.35
CA LEU A 29 -66.14 31.92 -0.78
C LEU A 29 -64.84 31.98 -1.58
N ILE A 30 -64.66 33.00 -2.41
CA ILE A 30 -63.43 33.19 -3.18
C ILE A 30 -62.27 33.63 -2.26
N PHE A 31 -62.50 34.62 -1.39
CA PHE A 31 -61.46 35.20 -0.52
C PHE A 31 -61.12 34.35 0.70
N TYR A 32 -62.10 33.69 1.33
CA TYR A 32 -61.88 32.87 2.52
C TYR A 32 -61.79 31.36 2.24
N GLY A 33 -62.23 30.89 1.07
CA GLY A 33 -62.12 29.49 0.66
C GLY A 33 -61.06 29.26 -0.40
N LEU A 34 -61.27 29.79 -1.60
CA LEU A 34 -60.50 29.44 -2.81
C LEU A 34 -59.08 30.01 -2.82
N ILE A 35 -58.91 31.30 -2.48
CA ILE A 35 -57.59 31.96 -2.41
C ILE A 35 -56.69 31.30 -1.36
N PRO A 36 -57.15 31.00 -0.12
CA PRO A 36 -56.35 30.28 0.87
C PRO A 36 -55.94 28.89 0.42
N ILE A 37 -56.84 28.12 -0.21
CA ILE A 37 -56.53 26.77 -0.73
C ILE A 37 -55.48 26.83 -1.84
N ILE A 38 -55.61 27.76 -2.79
CA ILE A 38 -54.62 27.96 -3.86
C ILE A 38 -53.28 28.41 -3.27
N SER A 39 -53.30 29.33 -2.31
CA SER A 39 -52.10 29.80 -1.62
C SER A 39 -51.38 28.66 -0.88
N ILE A 40 -52.12 27.80 -0.17
CA ILE A 40 -51.58 26.61 0.50
C ILE A 40 -51.03 25.61 -0.54
N ALA A 41 -51.73 25.39 -1.65
CA ALA A 41 -51.28 24.47 -2.70
C ALA A 41 -49.97 24.95 -3.36
N VAL A 42 -49.88 26.25 -3.70
CA VAL A 42 -48.70 26.86 -4.31
C VAL A 42 -47.52 26.88 -3.34
N THR A 43 -47.74 27.29 -2.08
CA THR A 43 -46.68 27.29 -1.05
C THR A 43 -46.18 25.87 -0.79
N THR A 44 -47.08 24.89 -0.66
CA THR A 44 -46.70 23.47 -0.49
C THR A 44 -45.88 22.97 -1.67
N TYR A 45 -46.28 23.28 -2.91
CA TYR A 45 -45.54 22.87 -4.11
C TYR A 45 -44.13 23.49 -4.17
N ILE A 46 -44.00 24.78 -3.86
CA ILE A 46 -42.72 25.47 -3.79
C ILE A 46 -41.84 24.87 -2.69
N SER A 47 -42.39 24.65 -1.49
CA SER A 47 -41.68 24.02 -0.37
C SER A 47 -41.19 22.61 -0.71
N ILE A 48 -42.01 21.78 -1.38
CA ILE A 48 -41.60 20.45 -1.84
C ILE A 48 -40.43 20.54 -2.83
N LYS A 49 -40.48 21.47 -3.80
CA LYS A 49 -39.39 21.65 -4.76
C LYS A 49 -38.10 22.11 -4.09
N ILE A 50 -38.18 23.05 -3.15
CA ILE A 50 -37.02 23.54 -2.40
C ILE A 50 -36.42 22.39 -1.58
N ASN A 51 -37.24 21.65 -0.82
CA ASN A 51 -36.76 20.51 -0.03
C ASN A 51 -36.10 19.44 -0.90
N LYS A 52 -36.68 19.10 -2.06
CA LYS A 52 -36.09 18.13 -2.98
C LYS A 52 -34.71 18.59 -3.47
N LYS A 53 -34.56 19.88 -3.78
CA LYS A 53 -33.28 20.43 -4.26
C LYS A 53 -32.24 20.54 -3.15
N GLN A 54 -32.65 20.86 -1.92
CA GLN A 54 -31.77 20.83 -0.75
C GLN A 54 -31.25 19.42 -0.47
N LEU A 55 -32.12 18.40 -0.57
CA LEU A 55 -31.73 17.01 -0.36
C LEU A 55 -30.71 16.52 -1.41
N GLN A 56 -30.89 16.94 -2.67
CA GLN A 56 -29.92 16.65 -3.74
C GLN A 56 -28.55 17.29 -3.45
N LEU A 57 -28.52 18.57 -3.07
CA LEU A 57 -27.28 19.27 -2.74
C LEU A 57 -26.57 18.64 -1.53
N GLN A 58 -27.33 18.24 -0.49
CA GLN A 58 -26.77 17.52 0.66
C GLN A 58 -26.14 16.19 0.23
N PHE A 59 -26.82 15.44 -0.64
CA PHE A 59 -26.30 14.17 -1.15
C PHE A 59 -25.02 14.37 -1.99
N GLU A 60 -24.98 15.40 -2.83
CA GLU A 60 -23.79 15.76 -3.63
C GLU A 60 -22.60 16.16 -2.75
N LEU A 61 -22.85 16.98 -1.72
CA LEU A 61 -21.82 17.38 -0.74
C LEU A 61 -21.27 16.17 0.02
N GLN A 62 -22.15 15.30 0.53
CA GLN A 62 -21.73 14.06 1.21
C GLN A 62 -20.93 13.14 0.29
N ASN A 63 -21.31 13.00 -0.98
CA ASN A 63 -20.57 12.18 -1.94
C ASN A 63 -19.17 12.74 -2.24
N ASN A 64 -19.04 14.07 -2.35
CA ASN A 64 -17.76 14.72 -2.60
C ASN A 64 -16.83 14.61 -1.39
N GLU A 65 -17.36 14.75 -0.18
CA GLU A 65 -16.63 14.54 1.06
C GLU A 65 -16.12 13.10 1.18
N LEU A 66 -16.99 12.11 0.93
CA LEU A 66 -16.62 10.69 0.93
C LEU A 66 -15.53 10.37 -0.09
N LYS A 67 -15.63 10.92 -1.31
CA LYS A 67 -14.58 10.76 -2.34
C LYS A 67 -13.24 11.35 -1.91
N SER A 68 -13.25 12.49 -1.22
CA SER A 68 -12.05 13.11 -0.68
C SER A 68 -11.41 12.24 0.41
N GLN A 69 -12.22 11.77 1.36
CA GLN A 69 -11.77 10.86 2.42
C GLN A 69 -11.18 9.56 1.87
N LEU A 70 -11.82 8.95 0.86
CA LEU A 70 -11.31 7.73 0.21
C LEU A 70 -9.95 7.96 -0.47
N LYS A 71 -9.75 9.11 -1.11
CA LYS A 71 -8.44 9.45 -1.72
C LYS A 71 -7.35 9.57 -0.65
N ILE A 72 -7.65 10.22 0.48
CA ILE A 72 -6.70 10.34 1.60
C ILE A 72 -6.36 8.95 2.15
N GLN A 73 -7.37 8.11 2.39
CA GLN A 73 -7.17 6.73 2.86
C GLN A 73 -6.35 5.88 1.88
N GLN A 74 -6.59 6.00 0.57
CA GLN A 74 -5.81 5.29 -0.44
C GLN A 74 -4.33 5.74 -0.44
N ILE A 75 -4.06 7.02 -0.25
CA ILE A 75 -2.69 7.55 -0.14
C ILE A 75 -2.02 7.01 1.13
N ALA A 76 -2.69 7.07 2.27
CA ALA A 76 -2.18 6.56 3.54
C ALA A 76 -1.86 5.05 3.45
N LEU A 77 -2.80 4.25 2.92
CA LEU A 77 -2.61 2.81 2.75
C LEU A 77 -1.42 2.48 1.84
N LYS A 78 -1.24 3.22 0.73
CA LYS A 78 -0.07 3.04 -0.15
C LYS A 78 1.24 3.30 0.60
N LYS A 79 1.28 4.32 1.45
CA LYS A 79 2.46 4.65 2.25
C LYS A 79 2.72 3.60 3.34
N GLU A 80 1.68 3.09 4.01
CA GLU A 80 1.82 1.98 4.96
C GLU A 80 2.37 0.70 4.32
N VAL A 81 1.87 0.34 3.14
CA VAL A 81 2.39 -0.80 2.36
C VAL A 81 3.87 -0.61 2.01
N LYS A 82 4.27 0.62 1.63
CA LYS A 82 5.68 0.95 1.39
C LYS A 82 6.54 0.81 2.64
N VAL A 83 6.10 1.35 3.78
CA VAL A 83 6.82 1.22 5.07
C VAL A 83 7.00 -0.25 5.43
N ARG A 84 5.97 -1.08 5.24
CA ARG A 84 6.07 -2.52 5.49
C ARG A 84 7.10 -3.20 4.58
N ALA A 85 7.09 -2.90 3.29
CA ALA A 85 8.07 -3.43 2.35
C ALA A 85 9.52 -3.02 2.70
N LEU A 86 9.72 -1.77 3.15
CA LEU A 86 11.01 -1.28 3.63
C LEU A 86 11.47 -2.01 4.90
N LEU A 87 10.57 -2.24 5.86
CA LEU A 87 10.85 -3.01 7.07
C LEU A 87 11.22 -4.46 6.76
N ASP A 88 10.49 -5.10 5.85
CA ASP A 88 10.78 -6.46 5.40
C ASP A 88 12.16 -6.52 4.70
N GLY A 89 12.48 -5.54 3.86
CA GLY A 89 13.79 -5.39 3.23
C GLY A 89 14.92 -5.19 4.24
N LYS A 90 14.73 -4.32 5.24
CA LYS A 90 15.68 -4.11 6.34
C LYS A 90 15.97 -5.42 7.08
N ASN A 91 14.92 -6.16 7.46
CA ASN A 91 15.06 -7.42 8.18
C ASN A 91 15.80 -8.47 7.33
N ALA A 92 15.52 -8.52 6.01
CA ALA A 92 16.22 -9.40 5.08
C ALA A 92 17.73 -9.09 4.97
N VAL A 93 18.11 -7.80 4.96
CA VAL A 93 19.52 -7.38 5.01
C VAL A 93 20.17 -7.83 6.31
N LEU A 94 19.54 -7.54 7.46
CA LEU A 94 20.07 -7.91 8.77
C LEU A 94 20.26 -9.42 8.92
N ASN A 95 19.27 -10.21 8.52
CA ASN A 95 19.34 -11.67 8.55
C ASN A 95 20.49 -12.17 7.67
N SER A 96 20.64 -11.64 6.45
CA SER A 96 21.73 -12.03 5.55
C SER A 96 23.12 -11.70 6.14
N CYS A 97 23.30 -10.50 6.71
CA CYS A 97 24.53 -10.14 7.40
C CYS A 97 24.83 -11.09 8.57
N ARG A 98 23.80 -11.48 9.34
CA ARG A 98 23.94 -12.42 10.45
C ARG A 98 24.36 -13.82 9.96
N SER A 99 23.71 -14.35 8.93
CA SER A 99 24.03 -15.68 8.37
C SER A 99 25.47 -15.72 7.84
N ILE A 100 25.91 -14.63 7.21
CA ILE A 100 27.27 -14.48 6.72
C ILE A 100 28.29 -14.39 7.87
N ALA A 101 27.98 -13.66 8.94
CA ALA A 101 28.86 -13.62 10.12
C ALA A 101 28.97 -14.99 10.81
N LEU A 102 27.87 -15.75 10.88
CA LEU A 102 27.90 -17.14 11.40
C LEU A 102 28.73 -18.07 10.51
N LEU A 103 28.72 -17.84 9.20
CA LEU A 103 29.55 -18.57 8.27
C LEU A 103 31.04 -18.25 8.46
N ASP A 104 31.41 -16.98 8.68
CA ASP A 104 32.80 -16.58 9.01
C ASP A 104 33.29 -17.25 10.31
N ILE A 105 32.44 -17.31 11.34
CA ILE A 105 32.76 -18.03 12.58
C ILE A 105 33.02 -19.51 12.27
N SER A 106 32.14 -20.15 11.50
CA SER A 106 32.26 -21.57 11.15
C SER A 106 33.50 -21.85 10.29
N PHE A 107 33.84 -20.93 9.41
CA PHE A 107 35.07 -21.00 8.63
C PHE A 107 36.31 -20.97 9.53
N ASN A 108 36.34 -20.06 10.51
CA ASN A 108 37.42 -20.02 11.50
C ASN A 108 37.48 -21.28 12.40
N GLU A 109 36.33 -21.86 12.75
CA GLU A 109 36.26 -23.15 13.45
C GLU A 109 36.89 -24.28 12.62
N MET A 110 36.66 -24.30 11.30
CA MET A 110 37.24 -25.27 10.39
C MET A 110 38.77 -25.13 10.31
N ILE A 111 39.29 -23.91 10.16
CA ILE A 111 40.74 -23.66 10.15
C ILE A 111 41.40 -24.15 11.45
N ARG A 112 40.71 -24.01 12.58
CA ARG A 112 41.17 -24.46 13.90
C ARG A 112 41.01 -25.97 14.11
N GLY A 113 40.44 -26.70 13.16
CA GLY A 113 40.16 -28.13 13.25
C GLY A 113 39.04 -28.49 14.23
N ILE A 114 38.16 -27.53 14.58
CA ILE A 114 37.03 -27.74 15.49
C ILE A 114 35.87 -28.43 14.76
N ILE A 115 35.59 -28.02 13.51
CA ILE A 115 34.57 -28.62 12.65
C ILE A 115 35.21 -29.22 11.40
N SER A 116 34.56 -30.22 10.82
CA SER A 116 35.01 -30.84 9.57
C SER A 116 34.68 -30.00 8.34
N THR A 117 35.33 -30.29 7.21
CA THR A 117 35.00 -29.68 5.91
C THR A 117 33.56 -30.00 5.48
N ASP A 118 33.08 -31.21 5.76
CA ASP A 118 31.70 -31.62 5.44
C ASP A 118 30.66 -30.85 6.28
N GLU A 119 30.96 -30.58 7.55
CA GLU A 119 30.12 -29.73 8.41
C GLU A 119 30.09 -28.29 7.93
N LEU A 120 31.25 -27.73 7.54
CA LEU A 120 31.31 -26.39 6.94
C LEU A 120 30.48 -26.31 5.66
N TYR A 121 30.56 -27.34 4.80
CA TYR A 121 29.79 -27.41 3.57
C TYR A 121 28.28 -27.40 3.81
N ASN A 122 27.78 -28.14 4.80
CA ASN A 122 26.36 -28.13 5.14
C ASN A 122 25.91 -26.77 5.67
N LYS A 123 26.69 -26.14 6.57
CA LYS A 123 26.42 -24.78 7.06
C LYS A 123 26.40 -23.76 5.92
N MET A 124 27.28 -23.90 4.92
CA MET A 124 27.29 -23.02 3.75
C MET A 124 26.03 -23.15 2.91
N LYS A 125 25.52 -24.36 2.69
CA LYS A 125 24.25 -24.55 1.97
C LYS A 125 23.09 -23.88 2.67
N GLU A 126 23.03 -24.00 4.00
CA GLU A 126 21.99 -23.35 4.80
C GLU A 126 22.05 -21.83 4.67
N VAL A 127 23.25 -21.25 4.78
CA VAL A 127 23.46 -19.80 4.64
C VAL A 127 23.17 -19.33 3.22
N GLU A 128 23.58 -20.07 2.19
CA GLU A 128 23.27 -19.75 0.79
C GLU A 128 21.76 -19.73 0.53
N GLU A 129 21.03 -20.74 1.02
CA GLU A 129 19.58 -20.82 0.91
C GLU A 129 18.89 -19.66 1.62
N GLU A 130 19.34 -19.32 2.83
CA GLU A 130 18.79 -18.20 3.60
C GLU A 130 19.04 -16.86 2.90
N VAL A 131 20.27 -16.62 2.45
CA VAL A 131 20.63 -15.43 1.69
C VAL A 131 19.81 -15.33 0.40
N ARG A 132 19.60 -16.45 -0.31
CA ARG A 132 18.77 -16.45 -1.54
C ARG A 132 17.33 -16.07 -1.25
N LYS A 133 16.73 -16.57 -0.17
CA LYS A 133 15.38 -16.18 0.27
C LYS A 133 15.31 -14.69 0.60
N ASN A 134 16.30 -14.18 1.33
CA ASN A 134 16.38 -12.76 1.68
C ASN A 134 16.58 -11.87 0.43
N CYS A 135 17.35 -12.33 -0.57
CA CYS A 135 17.50 -11.63 -1.84
C CYS A 135 16.17 -11.47 -2.60
N ILE A 136 15.27 -12.47 -2.52
CA ILE A 136 13.93 -12.37 -3.13
C ILE A 136 13.12 -11.26 -2.43
N ILE A 137 13.18 -11.19 -1.10
CA ILE A 137 12.49 -10.15 -0.33
C ILE A 137 13.04 -8.77 -0.71
N ILE A 138 14.37 -8.62 -0.76
CA ILE A 138 15.04 -7.38 -1.16
C ILE A 138 14.64 -6.96 -2.57
N ASN A 139 14.59 -7.89 -3.53
CA ASN A 139 14.14 -7.60 -4.89
C ASN A 139 12.68 -7.13 -4.94
N ASN A 140 11.80 -7.80 -4.19
CA ASN A 140 10.39 -7.40 -4.11
C ASN A 140 10.26 -5.98 -3.52
N THR A 141 11.04 -5.67 -2.47
CA THR A 141 11.11 -4.33 -1.91
C THR A 141 11.61 -3.31 -2.93
N ASN A 142 12.66 -3.62 -3.70
CA ASN A 142 13.19 -2.74 -4.74
C ASN A 142 12.16 -2.45 -5.85
N CYS A 143 11.39 -3.46 -6.28
CA CYS A 143 10.31 -3.28 -7.25
C CYS A 143 9.15 -2.41 -6.72
N LEU A 144 8.90 -2.42 -5.42
CA LEU A 144 7.82 -1.65 -4.78
C LEU A 144 8.24 -0.22 -4.41
N VAL A 145 9.55 0.03 -4.31
CA VAL A 145 10.14 1.24 -3.77
C VAL A 145 11.11 1.82 -4.79
N THR A 146 10.57 2.32 -5.91
CA THR A 146 11.35 2.86 -7.04
C THR A 146 11.79 4.31 -6.88
N ASP A 147 11.17 5.03 -5.95
CA ASP A 147 11.31 6.50 -5.85
C ASP A 147 12.55 6.92 -5.03
N TYR A 148 13.31 5.94 -4.50
CA TYR A 148 14.42 6.16 -3.58
C TYR A 148 15.69 5.46 -4.07
N GLN A 149 16.84 6.09 -3.84
CA GLN A 149 18.14 5.57 -4.25
C GLN A 149 18.76 4.65 -3.19
N ILE A 150 17.99 3.66 -2.70
CA ILE A 150 18.56 2.64 -1.82
C ILE A 150 19.35 1.66 -2.70
N LYS A 151 20.64 1.47 -2.42
CA LYS A 151 21.56 0.67 -3.24
C LYS A 151 21.40 -0.84 -3.02
N PHE A 152 20.19 -1.37 -3.22
CA PHE A 152 19.90 -2.80 -3.04
C PHE A 152 20.70 -3.69 -3.99
N ASP A 153 20.95 -3.24 -5.23
CA ASP A 153 21.69 -4.01 -6.24
C ASP A 153 23.13 -4.32 -5.82
N TYR A 154 23.77 -3.38 -5.13
CA TYR A 154 25.13 -3.55 -4.64
C TYR A 154 25.19 -4.65 -3.56
N ILE A 155 24.22 -4.70 -2.66
CA ILE A 155 24.14 -5.74 -1.63
C ILE A 155 23.90 -7.12 -2.26
N LEU A 156 22.97 -7.19 -3.22
CA LEU A 156 22.67 -8.43 -3.93
C LEU A 156 23.90 -8.99 -4.63
N ASP A 157 24.69 -8.12 -5.27
CA ASP A 157 25.95 -8.52 -5.90
C ASP A 157 26.97 -9.00 -4.88
N LEU A 158 27.11 -8.29 -3.75
CA LEU A 158 28.04 -8.66 -2.68
C LEU A 158 27.69 -10.02 -2.06
N PHE A 159 26.40 -10.26 -1.77
CA PHE A 159 25.92 -11.54 -1.26
C PHE A 159 26.15 -12.70 -2.25
N LYS A 160 25.92 -12.48 -3.54
CA LYS A 160 26.21 -13.48 -4.59
C LYS A 160 27.71 -13.78 -4.68
N ARG A 161 28.56 -12.77 -4.60
CA ARG A 161 30.02 -12.94 -4.62
C ARG A 161 30.50 -13.75 -3.43
N ILE A 162 30.01 -13.45 -2.22
CA ILE A 162 30.37 -14.18 -0.99
C ILE A 162 29.94 -15.64 -1.07
N THR A 163 28.67 -15.88 -1.38
CA THR A 163 28.11 -17.25 -1.48
C THR A 163 28.85 -18.08 -2.54
N ASN A 164 29.06 -17.54 -3.74
CA ASN A 164 29.82 -18.24 -4.80
C ASN A 164 31.28 -18.45 -4.42
N SER A 165 31.95 -17.44 -3.87
CA SER A 165 33.38 -17.52 -3.54
C SER A 165 33.68 -18.58 -2.50
N ILE A 166 32.85 -18.70 -1.46
CA ILE A 166 33.07 -19.69 -0.40
C ILE A 166 32.75 -21.09 -0.96
N TYR A 167 31.63 -21.23 -1.68
CA TYR A 167 31.17 -22.48 -2.27
C TYR A 167 32.22 -23.11 -3.19
N TYR A 168 32.79 -22.32 -4.09
CA TYR A 168 33.73 -22.82 -5.09
C TYR A 168 35.16 -22.94 -4.58
N ASN A 169 35.61 -22.13 -3.60
CA ASN A 169 37.00 -22.20 -3.13
C ASN A 169 37.26 -23.31 -2.11
N TYR A 170 36.28 -23.65 -1.27
CA TYR A 170 36.51 -24.52 -0.12
C TYR A 170 35.79 -25.86 -0.18
N CYS A 171 34.75 -25.98 -1.00
CA CYS A 171 33.90 -27.18 -1.00
C CYS A 171 33.89 -27.95 -2.32
N PHE A 172 34.48 -27.42 -3.39
CA PHE A 172 34.61 -28.12 -4.66
C PHE A 172 36.07 -28.21 -5.10
N PRO A 173 36.51 -29.38 -5.62
CA PRO A 173 37.76 -29.44 -6.36
C PRO A 173 37.66 -28.53 -7.59
N GLU A 174 38.76 -27.85 -7.94
CA GLU A 174 38.83 -26.86 -9.03
C GLU A 174 38.27 -27.38 -10.37
N SER A 175 38.37 -28.69 -10.59
CA SER A 175 37.87 -29.40 -11.76
C SER A 175 36.34 -29.37 -11.91
N GLU A 176 35.59 -29.13 -10.84
CA GLU A 176 34.12 -29.18 -10.81
C GLU A 176 33.48 -27.78 -10.85
N ILE A 177 34.28 -26.72 -10.91
CA ILE A 177 33.76 -25.34 -10.92
C ILE A 177 33.31 -24.98 -12.34
N PRO A 178 32.03 -24.58 -12.55
CA PRO A 178 31.55 -24.19 -13.87
C PRO A 178 32.31 -22.98 -14.42
N GLU A 179 32.58 -23.00 -15.71
CA GLU A 179 33.48 -22.03 -16.38
C GLU A 179 33.03 -20.57 -16.20
N MET A 180 31.72 -20.33 -16.19
CA MET A 180 31.13 -19.00 -15.95
C MET A 180 31.41 -18.40 -14.56
N PHE A 181 31.82 -19.23 -13.61
CA PHE A 181 32.17 -18.79 -12.25
C PHE A 181 33.68 -18.74 -12.03
N ARG A 182 34.51 -19.20 -12.98
CA ARG A 182 35.97 -19.22 -12.82
C ARG A 182 36.57 -17.84 -12.59
N ASP A 183 36.02 -16.83 -13.26
CA ASP A 183 36.45 -15.43 -13.09
C ASP A 183 35.99 -14.82 -11.75
N THR A 184 35.06 -15.47 -11.05
CA THR A 184 34.61 -15.12 -9.70
C THR A 184 35.26 -15.98 -8.61
N ILE A 185 35.98 -17.05 -8.97
CA ILE A 185 36.80 -17.80 -8.02
C ILE A 185 37.95 -16.88 -7.62
N ILE A 186 37.97 -16.51 -6.35
CA ILE A 186 39.11 -15.81 -5.76
C ILE A 186 40.28 -16.78 -5.76
N ASP A 187 41.38 -16.40 -6.41
CA ASP A 187 42.63 -17.16 -6.45
C ASP A 187 42.95 -17.68 -5.05
N LYS A 188 43.11 -19.00 -4.86
CA LYS A 188 43.24 -19.66 -3.54
C LYS A 188 44.39 -19.11 -2.69
N LYS A 189 45.32 -18.36 -3.32
CA LYS A 189 46.45 -17.70 -2.65
C LYS A 189 46.06 -16.39 -1.95
N ASP A 190 44.91 -15.80 -2.28
CA ASP A 190 44.45 -14.52 -1.75
C ASP A 190 43.18 -14.69 -0.88
N ASN A 191 43.29 -15.47 0.20
CA ASN A 191 42.29 -15.52 1.28
C ASN A 191 41.87 -14.11 1.76
N LYS A 192 42.76 -13.12 1.61
CA LYS A 192 42.48 -11.69 1.85
C LYS A 192 41.25 -11.17 1.10
N LEU A 193 40.98 -11.63 -0.14
CA LEU A 193 39.85 -11.13 -0.94
C LEU A 193 38.49 -11.62 -0.40
N ILE A 194 38.42 -12.88 0.05
CA ILE A 194 37.20 -13.45 0.66
C ILE A 194 36.90 -12.72 1.97
N PHE A 195 37.92 -12.56 2.82
CA PHE A 195 37.81 -11.78 4.05
C PHE A 195 37.43 -10.32 3.80
N SER A 196 37.93 -9.70 2.72
CA SER A 196 37.52 -8.34 2.37
C SER A 196 36.05 -8.25 1.99
N TYR A 197 35.48 -9.25 1.28
CA TYR A 197 34.05 -9.24 0.96
C TYR A 197 33.17 -9.49 2.18
N PHE A 198 33.55 -10.41 3.08
CA PHE A 198 32.87 -10.57 4.36
C PHE A 198 32.85 -9.27 5.16
N TYR A 199 34.01 -8.63 5.27
CA TYR A 199 34.19 -7.38 5.99
C TYR A 199 33.40 -6.24 5.34
N GLU A 200 33.43 -6.13 4.01
CA GLU A 200 32.66 -5.15 3.24
C GLU A 200 31.15 -5.37 3.46
N CYS A 201 30.68 -6.61 3.52
CA CYS A 201 29.27 -6.91 3.77
C CYS A 201 28.82 -6.56 5.19
N ILE A 202 29.66 -6.88 6.16
CA ILE A 202 29.40 -6.63 7.58
C ILE A 202 29.44 -5.13 7.87
N ASN A 203 30.33 -4.38 7.23
CA ASN A 203 30.47 -2.94 7.47
C ASN A 203 29.52 -2.07 6.64
N ASN A 204 29.20 -2.47 5.41
CA ASN A 204 28.26 -1.71 4.57
C ASN A 204 26.79 -2.05 4.88
N GLY A 205 26.52 -3.18 5.55
CA GLY A 205 25.18 -3.53 6.02
C GLY A 205 24.55 -2.44 6.91
N PRO A 206 25.26 -1.97 7.97
CA PRO A 206 24.83 -0.85 8.81
C PRO A 206 24.48 0.43 8.05
N ASP A 207 25.31 0.90 7.12
CA ASP A 207 25.08 2.13 6.36
C ASP A 207 23.76 2.06 5.57
N ILE A 208 23.47 0.90 4.99
CA ILE A 208 22.24 0.69 4.22
C ILE A 208 21.03 0.52 5.14
N MET A 209 21.20 -0.10 6.31
CA MET A 209 20.15 -0.11 7.32
C MET A 209 19.79 1.30 7.77
N GLU A 210 20.77 2.18 7.94
CA GLU A 210 20.54 3.59 8.28
C GLU A 210 19.79 4.32 7.16
N ASP A 211 20.14 4.09 5.90
CA ASP A 211 19.43 4.65 4.75
C ASP A 211 17.97 4.18 4.68
N ILE A 212 17.71 2.90 4.95
CA ILE A 212 16.35 2.35 5.03
C ILE A 212 15.59 2.97 6.21
N GLU A 213 16.21 3.13 7.37
CA GLU A 213 15.59 3.76 8.55
C GLU A 213 15.24 5.23 8.33
N LYS A 214 16.13 5.99 7.69
CA LYS A 214 15.84 7.37 7.25
C LYS A 214 14.64 7.40 6.34
N GLU A 215 14.53 6.44 5.41
CA GLU A 215 13.43 6.42 4.46
C GLU A 215 12.10 5.99 5.07
N ILE A 216 12.13 5.04 6.00
CA ILE A 216 10.97 4.70 6.84
C ILE A 216 10.49 5.93 7.61
N SER A 217 11.41 6.64 8.25
CA SER A 217 11.09 7.83 9.06
C SER A 217 10.44 8.92 8.22
N LYS A 218 11.03 9.27 7.07
CA LYS A 218 10.46 10.23 6.10
C LYS A 218 9.09 9.79 5.59
N THR A 219 8.93 8.51 5.28
CA THR A 219 7.66 7.99 4.76
C THR A 219 6.56 8.10 5.82
N ILE A 220 6.85 7.73 7.07
CA ILE A 220 5.93 7.84 8.21
C ILE A 220 5.58 9.31 8.50
N GLU A 221 6.57 10.19 8.55
CA GLU A 221 6.36 11.64 8.74
C GLU A 221 5.43 12.24 7.68
N SER A 222 5.42 11.68 6.47
CA SER A 222 4.52 12.14 5.41
C SER A 222 3.10 11.54 5.50
N ILE A 223 2.86 10.53 6.34
CA ILE A 223 1.53 9.95 6.59
C ILE A 223 0.78 10.78 7.65
N VAL A 224 1.52 11.25 8.67
CA VAL A 224 1.03 12.11 9.77
C VAL A 224 0.77 13.53 9.28
#